data_AF-A0A1H8M204-F1
#
_entry.id   AF-A0A1H8M204-F1
#
_cell.length_a   1.000
_cell.length_b   1.000
_cell.length_c   1.000
_cell.angle_alpha   90.00
_cell.angle_beta   90.00
_cell.angle_gamma   90.00
#
_symmetry.space_group_name_H-M   'P 1'
#
loop_
_entity.id
_entity.type
_entity.pdbx_description
1 polymer ?
#
loop_
_entity_poly.entity_id
_entity_poly.type
_entity_poly.pdbx_seq_one_letter_code
_entity_poly.pdbx_strand_id
1 'polypeptide(L)'
;TELTGMAVLRWCQETRIDWHYIAPGKPMQNAFVESFNGSFRDELLNETLFTSLAEARATIIAWKEDYNHNRPHSSLGNLTPQEFAMKSRLETRAA
;
A
#
# COMPACT_ATOMS: atom_id res chain seq x y z
N THR A 1 5.80 14.92 -14.27
CA THR A 1 5.42 14.09 -13.11
C THR A 1 5.45 12.64 -13.51
N GLU A 2 6.12 11.78 -12.72
CA GLU A 2 6.39 10.38 -13.07
C GLU A 2 5.10 9.56 -13.25
N LEU A 3 4.10 9.77 -12.39
CA LEU A 3 2.83 9.03 -12.40
C LEU A 3 1.82 9.52 -13.44
N THR A 4 2.07 10.62 -14.14
CA THR A 4 1.20 11.12 -15.22
C THR A 4 1.89 11.06 -16.58
N GLY A 5 3.00 10.30 -16.68
CA GLY A 5 3.74 10.14 -17.91
C GLY A 5 3.06 9.18 -18.88
N MET A 6 3.37 9.32 -20.18
CA MET A 6 2.82 8.46 -21.23
C MET A 6 3.07 6.97 -21.00
N ALA A 7 4.20 6.62 -20.36
CA ALA A 7 4.52 5.23 -20.01
C ALA A 7 3.46 4.61 -19.07
N VAL A 8 3.03 5.37 -18.05
CA VAL A 8 2.03 4.90 -17.07
C VAL A 8 0.66 4.79 -17.72
N LEU A 9 0.26 5.79 -18.50
CA LEU A 9 -1.03 5.77 -19.19
C LEU A 9 -1.13 4.63 -20.21
N ARG A 10 -0.04 4.33 -20.93
CA ARG A 10 0.03 3.17 -21.82
C ARG A 10 -0.13 1.86 -21.05
N TRP A 11 0.59 1.70 -19.94
CA TRP A 11 0.50 0.50 -19.12
C TRP A 11 -0.92 0.27 -18.58
N CYS A 12 -1.62 1.33 -18.14
CA CYS A 12 -3.03 1.24 -17.73
C CYS A 12 -3.95 0.74 -18.85
N GLN A 13 -3.77 1.24 -20.07
CA GLN A 13 -4.54 0.77 -21.23
C GLN A 13 -4.26 -0.70 -21.56
N GLU A 14 -2.99 -1.10 -21.55
CA GLU A 14 -2.57 -2.48 -21.85
C GLU A 14 -3.07 -3.48 -20.80
N THR A 15 -3.08 -3.08 -19.52
CA THR A 15 -3.52 -3.92 -18.40
C THR A 15 -5.01 -3.82 -18.10
N ARG A 16 -5.73 -2.91 -18.77
CA ARG A 16 -7.14 -2.59 -18.49
C ARG A 16 -7.39 -2.19 -17.03
N ILE A 17 -6.43 -1.50 -16.44
CA ILE A 17 -6.54 -0.91 -15.11
C ILE A 17 -6.96 0.54 -15.30
N ASP A 18 -8.11 0.90 -14.76
CA ASP A 18 -8.62 2.26 -14.83
C ASP A 18 -7.75 3.24 -14.03
N TRP A 19 -7.56 4.43 -14.59
CA TRP A 19 -6.79 5.49 -13.96
C TRP A 19 -7.71 6.51 -13.28
N HIS A 20 -7.49 6.77 -11.99
CA HIS A 20 -8.28 7.70 -11.20
C HIS A 20 -7.41 8.75 -10.53
N TYR A 21 -7.72 10.02 -10.79
CA TYR A 21 -7.14 11.14 -10.06
C TYR A 21 -7.95 11.42 -8.79
N ILE A 22 -7.26 11.86 -7.73
CA ILE A 22 -7.94 12.52 -6.61
C ILE A 22 -8.45 13.89 -7.07
N ALA A 23 -9.59 14.31 -6.52
CA ALA A 23 -10.14 15.62 -6.75
C ALA A 23 -9.33 16.69 -5.99
N PRO A 24 -9.08 17.86 -6.59
CA PRO A 24 -8.46 18.98 -5.90
C PRO A 24 -9.20 19.33 -4.62
N GLY A 25 -8.45 19.51 -3.52
CA GLY A 25 -9.03 19.84 -2.21
C GLY A 25 -9.78 18.70 -1.52
N LYS A 26 -9.62 17.43 -1.96
CA LYS A 26 -10.22 16.25 -1.33
C LYS A 26 -9.16 15.30 -0.74
N PRO A 27 -8.47 15.70 0.34
CA PRO A 27 -7.39 14.90 0.95
C PRO A 27 -7.87 13.50 1.40
N MET A 28 -9.13 13.39 1.82
CA MET A 28 -9.69 12.10 2.26
C MET A 28 -9.68 11.00 1.19
N GLN A 29 -9.61 11.35 -0.10
CA GLN A 29 -9.51 10.35 -1.18
C GLN A 29 -8.15 9.63 -1.19
N ASN A 30 -7.14 10.20 -0.52
CA ASN A 30 -5.79 9.63 -0.40
C ASN A 30 -5.50 9.10 1.02
N ALA A 31 -6.45 9.21 1.96
CA ALA A 31 -6.21 8.98 3.38
C ALA A 31 -5.67 7.57 3.69
N PHE A 32 -6.08 6.54 2.95
CA PHE A 32 -5.64 5.17 3.18
C PHE A 32 -4.13 4.99 2.92
N VAL A 33 -3.64 5.47 1.77
CA VAL A 33 -2.21 5.35 1.44
C VAL A 33 -1.37 6.31 2.29
N GLU A 34 -1.92 7.46 2.69
CA GLU A 34 -1.26 8.37 3.64
C GLU A 34 -1.09 7.73 5.02
N SER A 35 -2.11 7.05 5.54
CA SER A 35 -2.01 6.31 6.80
C SER A 35 -0.96 5.19 6.75
N PHE A 36 -0.91 4.45 5.63
CA PHE A 36 0.14 3.44 5.41
C PHE A 36 1.54 4.08 5.37
N ASN A 37 1.71 5.14 4.57
CA ASN A 37 2.99 5.82 4.42
C ASN A 37 3.46 6.46 5.73
N GLY A 38 2.54 6.96 6.56
CA GLY A 38 2.83 7.45 7.91
C GLY A 38 3.43 6.34 8.77
N SER A 39 2.72 5.21 8.89
CA SER A 39 3.19 4.04 9.67
C SER A 39 4.55 3.56 9.17
N PHE A 40 4.74 3.44 7.86
CA PHE A 40 6.01 2.99 7.28
C PHE A 40 7.18 3.95 7.57
N ARG A 41 6.94 5.26 7.57
CA ARG A 41 7.95 6.25 7.93
C ARG A 41 8.28 6.19 9.41
N ASP A 42 7.26 6.27 10.25
CA ASP A 42 7.41 6.40 11.70
C ASP A 42 7.99 5.13 12.34
N GLU A 43 7.72 3.96 11.75
CA GLU A 43 8.14 2.68 12.33
C GLU A 43 9.42 2.13 11.70
N LEU A 44 9.77 2.55 10.48
CA LEU A 44 10.94 2.02 9.78
C LEU A 44 11.87 3.08 9.23
N LEU A 45 11.41 3.91 8.30
CA LEU A 45 12.32 4.75 7.52
C LEU A 45 12.98 5.86 8.34
N ASN A 46 12.28 6.39 9.34
CA ASN A 46 12.83 7.43 10.22
C ASN A 46 13.69 6.86 11.35
N GLU A 47 13.46 5.61 11.74
CA GLU A 47 14.14 4.94 12.86
C GLU A 47 15.39 4.16 12.43
N THR A 48 15.56 3.91 11.13
CA THR A 48 16.63 3.04 10.61
C THR A 48 17.57 3.79 9.68
N LEU A 49 18.86 3.84 10.05
CA LEU A 49 19.90 4.24 9.11
C LEU A 49 20.35 3.03 8.29
N PHE A 50 20.17 3.07 6.98
CA PHE A 50 20.62 2.02 6.07
C PHE A 50 22.05 2.27 5.61
N THR A 51 22.89 1.24 5.70
CA THR A 51 24.28 1.27 5.24
C THR A 51 24.44 0.82 3.80
N SER A 52 23.45 0.10 3.25
CA SER A 52 23.44 -0.35 1.86
C SER A 52 22.03 -0.50 1.31
N LEU A 53 21.92 -0.53 -0.03
CA LEU A 53 20.65 -0.81 -0.70
C LEU A 53 20.16 -2.25 -0.43
N ALA A 54 21.08 -3.20 -0.28
CA ALA A 54 20.74 -4.59 0.03
C ALA A 54 20.09 -4.72 1.41
N GLU A 55 20.66 -4.04 2.41
CA GLU A 55 20.08 -3.94 3.75
C GLU A 55 18.71 -3.27 3.72
N ALA A 56 18.59 -2.10 3.08
CA ALA A 56 17.31 -1.42 2.95
C ALA A 56 16.23 -2.31 2.35
N ARG A 57 16.54 -3.05 1.27
CA ARG A 57 15.61 -4.00 0.66
C ARG A 57 15.19 -5.11 1.62
N ALA A 58 16.14 -5.73 2.32
CA ALA A 58 15.85 -6.81 3.25
C ALA A 58 14.96 -6.34 4.40
N THR A 59 15.28 -5.20 5.01
CA THR A 59 14.53 -4.64 6.13
C THR A 59 13.12 -4.19 5.71
N ILE A 60 12.98 -3.54 4.54
CA ILE A 60 11.68 -3.15 4.01
C ILE A 60 10.82 -4.38 3.71
N ILE A 61 11.41 -5.45 3.15
CA ILE A 61 10.67 -6.71 2.91
C ILE A 61 10.18 -7.29 4.24
N ALA A 62 11.05 -7.38 5.25
CA ALA A 62 10.68 -7.89 6.56
C ALA A 62 9.53 -7.08 7.20
N TRP A 63 9.62 -5.75 7.16
CA TRP A 63 8.54 -4.88 7.66
C TRP A 63 7.24 -5.06 6.88
N LYS A 64 7.32 -5.18 5.55
CA LYS A 64 6.15 -5.41 4.68
C LYS A 64 5.46 -6.74 4.98
N GLU A 65 6.24 -7.80 5.21
CA GLU A 65 5.68 -9.11 5.58
C GLU A 65 5.00 -9.05 6.95
N ASP A 66 5.63 -8.42 7.95
CA ASP A 66 5.02 -8.27 9.27
C ASP A 66 3.71 -7.45 9.23
N TYR A 67 3.75 -6.29 8.56
CA TYR A 67 2.58 -5.43 8.39
C TYR A 67 1.40 -6.17 7.73
N ASN A 68 1.65 -6.98 6.70
CA ASN A 68 0.57 -7.62 5.95
C ASN A 68 0.07 -8.93 6.57
N HIS A 69 0.92 -9.66 7.30
CA HIS A 69 0.63 -11.03 7.73
C HIS A 69 0.44 -11.19 9.24
N ASN A 70 1.04 -10.32 10.05
CA ASN A 70 1.07 -10.48 11.50
C ASN A 70 0.36 -9.35 12.25
N ARG A 71 0.27 -8.15 11.65
CA ARG A 71 -0.26 -6.97 12.32
C ARG A 71 -1.78 -6.84 12.17
N PRO A 72 -2.58 -6.96 13.24
CA PRO A 72 -4.01 -6.69 13.17
C PRO A 72 -4.28 -5.18 13.12
N HIS A 73 -5.26 -4.77 12.31
CA HIS A 73 -5.68 -3.37 12.19
C HIS A 73 -7.12 -3.21 12.68
N SER A 74 -7.36 -2.27 13.60
CA SER A 74 -8.70 -1.99 14.14
C SER A 74 -9.68 -1.55 13.05
N SER A 75 -9.21 -0.81 12.04
CA SER A 75 -10.01 -0.42 10.87
C SER A 75 -10.44 -1.60 9.99
N LEU A 76 -9.78 -2.75 10.11
CA LEU A 76 -10.09 -4.00 9.41
C LEU A 76 -10.81 -5.01 10.33
N GLY A 77 -11.35 -4.57 11.47
CA GLY A 77 -11.99 -5.45 12.44
C GLY A 77 -11.01 -6.32 13.22
N ASN A 78 -9.80 -5.80 13.47
CA ASN A 78 -8.66 -6.51 14.08
C ASN A 78 -8.16 -7.72 13.27
N LEU A 79 -8.38 -7.70 11.96
CA LEU A 79 -7.75 -8.62 11.01
C LEU A 79 -6.45 -8.04 10.49
N THR A 80 -5.55 -8.92 10.05
CA THR A 80 -4.39 -8.50 9.25
C THR A 80 -4.83 -8.10 7.84
N PRO A 81 -4.03 -7.30 7.10
CA PRO A 81 -4.36 -6.94 5.73
C PRO A 81 -4.55 -8.17 4.84
N GLN A 82 -3.75 -9.22 5.03
CA GLN A 82 -3.91 -10.47 4.28
C GLN A 82 -5.22 -11.18 4.59
N GLU A 83 -5.57 -11.32 5.88
CA GLU A 83 -6.84 -11.95 6.29
C GLU A 83 -8.04 -11.20 5.74
N PHE A 84 -8.01 -9.87 5.83
CA PHE A 84 -9.05 -9.01 5.27
C PHE A 84 -9.17 -9.19 3.75
N ALA A 85 -8.05 -9.19 3.03
CA ALA A 85 -8.04 -9.39 1.58
C ALA A 85 -8.59 -10.77 1.19
N MET A 86 -8.25 -11.82 1.95
CA MET A 86 -8.78 -13.17 1.72
C MET A 86 -10.28 -13.23 1.93
N LYS A 87 -10.79 -12.63 3.02
CA LYS A 87 -12.23 -12.52 3.30
C LYS A 87 -12.96 -11.77 2.19
N SER A 88 -12.48 -10.58 1.82
CA SER A 88 -13.07 -9.76 0.76
C SER A 88 -13.12 -10.48 -0.60
N ARG A 89 -12.07 -11.24 -0.93
CA ARG A 89 -12.02 -12.05 -2.15
C ARG A 89 -13.07 -13.16 -2.17
N LEU A 90 -13.34 -13.79 -1.02
CA LEU A 90 -14.37 -14.82 -0.92
C LEU A 90 -15.77 -14.23 -1.09
N GLU A 91 -16.02 -13.08 -0.45
CA GLU A 91 -17.29 -12.36 -0.57
C GLU A 91 -17.57 -11.91 -2.01
N THR A 92 -16.56 -11.37 -2.70
CA THR A 92 -16.66 -10.93 -4.10
C THR A 92 -16.93 -12.09 -5.07
N ARG A 93 -16.45 -13.31 -4.75
CA ARG A 93 -16.69 -14.51 -5.58
C ARG A 93 -18.05 -15.15 -5.34
N ALA A 94 -18.66 -14.88 -4.18
CA ALA A 94 -19.95 -15.41 -3.80
C ALA A 94 -21.13 -14.52 -4.26
N ALA A 95 -20.84 -13.26 -4.60
CA ALA A 95 -21.76 -12.29 -5.20
C ALA A 95 -21.81 -12.41 -6.73
#